data_AF-A0A842KUK8-F1
#
_entry.id   AF-A0A842KUK8-F1
#
_cell.length_a   1.000
_cell.length_b   1.000
_cell.length_c   1.000
_cell.angle_alpha   90.00
_cell.angle_beta   90.00
_cell.angle_gamma   90.00
#
_symmetry.space_group_name_H-M   'P 1'
#
loop_
_entity.id
_entity.type
_entity.pdbx_description
1 polymer ?
#
loop_
_entity_poly.entity_id
_entity_poly.type
_entity_poly.pdbx_seq_one_letter_code
_entity_poly.pdbx_strand_id
1 'polypeptide(L)'
;NYGKSPKDFWKVYAIFCTSVPKIHWNYAPILRRYYGNIDVIEIYSATEGVFAQQLDTLPYVCPNYDTYFFEVITGKGIKMLHELKEGEWGKLVISTSILPRYYIGDLIECFGKQYFRVFGRDKALTVIEHYIYRILTGRFI
;
A
#
# COMPACT_ATOMS: atom_id res chain seq x y z
N ASN A 1 -35.50 12.44 0.29
CA ASN A 1 -34.14 12.22 -0.26
C ASN A 1 -33.81 10.73 -0.31
N TYR A 2 -34.57 9.95 -1.09
CA TYR A 2 -34.29 8.52 -1.31
C TYR A 2 -33.95 8.34 -2.79
N GLY A 3 -32.91 7.56 -3.11
CA GLY A 3 -32.53 7.24 -4.50
C GLY A 3 -31.54 8.18 -5.21
N LYS A 4 -31.04 9.24 -4.55
CA LYS A 4 -29.94 10.07 -5.08
C LYS A 4 -28.59 9.58 -4.59
N SER A 5 -27.59 9.60 -5.46
CA SER A 5 -26.22 9.15 -5.18
C SER A 5 -25.35 10.28 -4.62
N PRO A 6 -24.26 9.97 -3.89
CA PRO A 6 -23.37 10.98 -3.32
C PRO A 6 -22.88 12.05 -4.31
N LYS A 7 -22.55 11.66 -5.55
CA LYS A 7 -22.15 12.57 -6.65
C LYS A 7 -23.23 13.60 -7.04
N ASP A 8 -24.50 13.36 -6.72
CA ASP A 8 -25.60 14.28 -7.01
C ASP A 8 -25.68 15.44 -6.01
N PHE A 9 -24.94 15.34 -4.89
CA PHE A 9 -24.90 16.35 -3.83
C PHE A 9 -23.53 16.97 -3.64
N TRP A 10 -22.47 16.17 -3.80
CA TRP A 10 -21.10 16.59 -3.51
C TRP A 10 -20.23 16.57 -4.76
N LYS A 11 -19.51 17.67 -4.97
CA LYS A 11 -18.42 17.75 -5.94
C LYS A 11 -17.13 17.30 -5.26
N VAL A 12 -16.93 15.99 -5.18
CA VAL A 12 -15.71 15.37 -4.66
C VAL A 12 -14.64 15.38 -5.75
N TYR A 13 -13.40 15.70 -5.37
CA TYR A 13 -12.26 15.67 -6.28
C TYR A 13 -11.36 14.46 -6.01
N ALA A 14 -11.07 14.21 -4.73
CA ALA A 14 -10.24 13.11 -4.30
C ALA A 14 -10.81 12.46 -3.03
N ILE A 15 -10.53 11.16 -2.88
CA ILE A 15 -10.74 10.41 -1.65
C ILE A 15 -9.41 9.79 -1.24
N PHE A 16 -8.97 10.10 -0.02
CA PHE A 16 -7.81 9.48 0.60
C PHE A 16 -8.25 8.21 1.32
N CYS A 17 -7.68 7.09 0.92
CA CYS A 17 -7.96 5.78 1.50
C CYS A 17 -6.74 5.25 2.24
N THR A 18 -7.00 4.59 3.36
CA THR A 18 -5.97 3.97 4.20
C THR A 18 -6.50 2.68 4.83
N SER A 19 -5.60 1.93 5.48
CA SER A 19 -5.91 0.81 6.39
C SER A 19 -6.50 -0.46 5.77
N VAL A 20 -6.70 -0.52 4.45
CA VAL A 20 -7.17 -1.72 3.74
C VAL A 20 -6.23 -2.06 2.58
N PRO A 21 -5.94 -3.35 2.33
CA PRO A 21 -5.09 -3.73 1.20
C PRO A 21 -5.86 -3.57 -0.12
N LYS A 22 -5.11 -3.36 -1.21
CA LYS A 22 -5.62 -3.37 -2.60
C LYS A 22 -6.73 -2.34 -2.85
N ILE A 23 -6.59 -1.14 -2.29
CA ILE A 23 -7.54 -0.01 -2.42
C ILE A 23 -7.93 0.23 -3.88
N HIS A 24 -6.94 0.30 -4.76
CA HIS A 24 -7.14 0.58 -6.18
C HIS A 24 -7.92 -0.50 -6.93
N TRP A 25 -7.85 -1.76 -6.50
CA TRP A 25 -8.55 -2.87 -7.15
C TRP A 25 -9.94 -3.09 -6.57
N ASN A 26 -10.06 -3.05 -5.25
CA ASN A 26 -11.28 -3.43 -4.55
C ASN A 26 -12.23 -2.26 -4.33
N TYR A 27 -11.70 -1.06 -4.07
CA TYR A 27 -12.51 0.08 -3.60
C TYR A 27 -12.61 1.19 -4.63
N ALA A 28 -11.56 1.50 -5.38
CA ALA A 28 -11.58 2.59 -6.34
C ALA A 28 -12.73 2.49 -7.38
N PRO A 29 -13.06 1.31 -7.96
CA PRO A 29 -14.21 1.19 -8.87
C PRO A 29 -15.55 1.52 -8.20
N ILE A 30 -15.72 1.10 -6.94
CA ILE A 30 -16.94 1.34 -6.15
C ILE A 30 -17.04 2.82 -5.79
N LEU A 31 -15.95 3.42 -5.31
CA LEU A 31 -15.90 4.83 -4.97
C LEU A 31 -16.20 5.71 -6.19
N ARG A 32 -15.61 5.39 -7.34
CA ARG A 32 -15.90 6.11 -8.59
C ARG A 32 -17.36 5.97 -9.05
N ARG A 33 -17.99 4.82 -8.78
CA ARG A 33 -19.43 4.64 -9.06
C ARG A 33 -20.31 5.58 -8.24
N TYR A 34 -19.98 5.79 -6.96
CA TYR A 34 -20.80 6.62 -6.05
C TYR A 34 -20.47 8.11 -6.10
N TYR A 35 -19.20 8.46 -6.25
CA TYR A 35 -18.70 9.83 -6.15
C TYR A 35 -18.31 10.44 -7.50
N GLY A 36 -18.43 9.69 -8.60
CA GLY A 36 -18.06 10.15 -9.95
C GLY A 36 -16.61 9.84 -10.29
N ASN A 37 -16.09 10.42 -11.37
CA ASN A 37 -14.71 10.21 -11.77
C ASN A 37 -13.74 10.99 -10.87
N ILE A 38 -13.43 10.41 -9.70
CA ILE A 38 -12.59 11.00 -8.66
C ILE A 38 -11.22 10.31 -8.58
N ASP A 39 -10.25 11.05 -8.05
CA ASP A 39 -8.97 10.50 -7.65
C ASP A 39 -9.10 9.69 -6.36
N VAL A 40 -8.53 8.50 -6.36
CA VAL A 40 -8.47 7.64 -5.17
C VAL A 40 -7.00 7.52 -4.82
N ILE A 41 -6.62 8.06 -3.67
CA ILE A 41 -5.23 8.24 -3.26
C ILE A 41 -4.97 7.31 -2.08
N GLU A 42 -3.95 6.48 -2.18
CA GLU A 42 -3.55 5.58 -1.10
C GLU A 42 -2.58 6.27 -0.13
N ILE A 43 -2.91 6.19 1.17
CA ILE A 43 -2.03 6.56 2.26
C ILE A 43 -1.81 5.33 3.13
N TYR A 44 -0.56 4.92 3.27
CA TYR A 44 -0.17 3.87 4.20
C TYR A 44 0.13 4.47 5.57
N SER A 45 -0.74 4.20 6.53
CA SER A 45 -0.63 4.69 7.90
C SER A 45 -1.14 3.65 8.89
N ALA A 46 -0.68 3.77 10.12
CA ALA A 46 -1.20 3.06 11.28
C ALA A 46 -1.38 4.05 12.45
N THR A 47 -1.79 3.54 13.62
CA THR A 47 -1.94 4.36 14.83
C THR A 47 -0.64 5.10 15.18
N GLU A 48 0.50 4.50 14.86
CA GLU A 48 1.84 4.97 15.16
C GLU A 48 2.33 6.06 14.19
N GLY A 49 1.66 6.28 13.05
CA GLY A 49 2.07 7.32 12.09
C GLY A 49 1.63 7.12 10.65
N VAL A 50 1.98 8.09 9.81
CA VAL A 50 1.73 8.09 8.35
C VAL A 50 3.02 7.77 7.62
N PHE A 51 3.18 6.52 7.24
CA PHE A 51 4.47 5.95 6.81
C PHE A 51 4.78 6.17 5.33
N ALA A 52 3.78 6.11 4.46
CA ALA A 52 3.97 6.27 3.03
C ALA A 52 2.71 6.83 2.37
N GLN A 53 2.87 7.45 1.21
CA GLN A 53 1.77 8.03 0.45
C GLN A 53 1.98 7.86 -1.04
N GLN A 54 0.89 7.75 -1.78
CA GLN A 54 0.92 7.78 -3.23
C GLN A 54 1.23 9.21 -3.71
N LEU A 55 2.20 9.34 -4.63
CA LEU A 55 2.66 10.64 -5.14
C LEU A 55 2.10 11.00 -6.52
N ASP A 56 1.66 10.00 -7.28
CA ASP A 56 1.22 10.16 -8.66
C ASP A 56 0.02 9.25 -8.99
N THR A 57 -0.26 9.05 -10.27
CA THR A 57 -1.39 8.21 -10.72
C THR A 57 -1.11 6.70 -10.59
N LEU A 58 0.12 6.30 -10.25
CA LEU A 58 0.46 4.90 -10.09
C LEU A 58 -0.03 4.38 -8.72
N PRO A 59 -0.54 3.14 -8.66
CA PRO A 59 -1.11 2.58 -7.44
C PRO A 59 -0.01 1.99 -6.54
N TYR A 60 0.92 2.85 -6.15
CA TYR A 60 2.07 2.57 -5.30
C TYR A 60 2.25 3.71 -4.30
N VAL A 61 2.90 3.40 -3.19
CA VAL A 61 3.23 4.36 -2.15
C VAL A 61 4.73 4.59 -2.08
N CYS A 62 5.11 5.82 -1.80
CA CYS A 62 6.48 6.25 -1.54
C CYS A 62 6.66 6.48 -0.02
N PRO A 63 7.64 5.82 0.63
CA PRO A 63 7.88 5.95 2.06
C PRO A 63 8.41 7.32 2.46
N ASN A 64 7.99 7.79 3.63
CA ASN A 64 8.48 9.02 4.27
C ASN A 64 9.80 8.73 5.01
N TYR A 65 10.90 8.61 4.25
CA TYR A 65 12.24 8.30 4.77
C TYR A 65 12.87 9.39 5.65
N ASP A 66 12.34 10.60 5.59
CA ASP A 66 12.73 11.73 6.44
C ASP A 66 12.26 11.56 7.89
N THR A 67 11.17 10.82 8.09
CA THR A 67 10.48 10.69 9.38
C THR A 67 10.68 9.32 10.01
N TYR A 68 10.79 8.26 9.19
CA TYR A 68 10.80 6.87 9.66
C TYR A 68 11.95 6.07 9.06
N PHE A 69 12.38 5.05 9.80
CA PHE A 69 13.37 4.09 9.32
C PHE A 69 12.69 2.79 8.93
N PHE A 70 12.94 2.31 7.71
CA PHE A 70 12.25 1.15 7.15
C PHE A 70 13.22 0.01 6.88
N GLU A 71 12.96 -1.11 7.54
CA GLU A 71 13.65 -2.39 7.33
C GLU A 71 12.66 -3.41 6.77
N VAL A 72 13.18 -4.38 6.01
CA VAL A 72 12.39 -5.49 5.47
C VAL A 72 13.08 -6.80 5.77
N ILE A 73 12.36 -7.69 6.45
CA ILE A 73 12.78 -9.07 6.68
C ILE A 73 12.46 -9.86 5.42
N THR A 74 13.49 -10.15 4.62
CA THR A 74 13.39 -10.97 3.42
C THR A 74 13.80 -12.41 3.73
N GLY A 75 13.55 -13.34 2.79
CA GLY A 75 14.06 -14.71 2.89
C GLY A 75 15.59 -14.84 2.90
N LYS A 76 16.33 -13.76 2.56
CA LYS A 76 17.81 -13.72 2.54
C LYS A 76 18.42 -12.94 3.71
N GLY A 77 17.60 -12.47 4.63
CA GLY A 77 18.00 -11.60 5.74
C GLY A 77 17.31 -10.24 5.71
N ILE A 78 17.77 -9.35 6.58
CA ILE A 78 17.21 -8.01 6.74
C ILE A 78 17.89 -7.06 5.75
N LYS A 79 17.10 -6.22 5.09
CA LYS A 79 17.57 -5.14 4.22
C LYS A 79 16.88 -3.83 4.58
N MET A 80 17.45 -2.71 4.14
CA MET A 80 16.71 -1.46 4.12
C MET A 80 15.63 -1.52 3.04
N LEU A 81 14.49 -0.87 3.28
CA LEU A 81 13.38 -0.86 2.31
C LEU A 81 13.82 -0.30 0.94
N HIS A 82 14.63 0.77 0.93
CA HIS A 82 15.15 1.37 -0.31
C HIS A 82 16.20 0.51 -1.04
N GLU A 83 16.76 -0.51 -0.39
CA GLU A 83 17.72 -1.46 -1.00
C GLU A 83 17.03 -2.63 -1.69
N LEU A 84 15.71 -2.78 -1.51
CA LEU A 84 14.95 -3.82 -2.19
C LEU A 84 15.01 -3.61 -3.70
N LYS A 85 15.35 -4.68 -4.42
CA LYS A 85 15.25 -4.71 -5.88
C LYS A 85 13.81 -4.92 -6.32
N GLU A 86 13.50 -4.54 -7.55
CA GLU A 86 12.18 -4.77 -8.14
C GLU A 86 11.76 -6.25 -8.04
N GLY A 87 10.55 -6.48 -7.53
CA GLY A 87 9.98 -7.79 -7.23
C GLY A 87 10.55 -8.50 -5.99
N GLU A 88 11.48 -7.87 -5.26
CA GLU A 88 11.80 -8.29 -3.89
C GLU A 88 10.71 -7.78 -2.94
N TRP A 89 10.38 -8.64 -1.97
CA TRP A 89 9.37 -8.37 -0.97
C TRP A 89 9.77 -9.03 0.34
N GLY A 90 9.08 -8.64 1.41
CA GLY A 90 9.28 -9.24 2.70
C GLY A 90 8.37 -8.61 3.75
N LYS A 91 8.70 -8.90 5.00
CA LYS A 91 7.92 -8.43 6.14
C LYS A 91 8.43 -7.07 6.59
N LEU A 92 7.52 -6.12 6.71
CA LEU A 92 7.87 -4.74 6.99
C LEU A 92 8.14 -4.51 8.49
N VAL A 93 9.25 -3.83 8.77
CA VAL A 93 9.66 -3.37 10.10
C VAL A 93 9.88 -1.86 10.01
N ILE A 94 9.28 -1.12 10.93
CA ILE A 94 9.32 0.34 10.93
C ILE A 94 9.85 0.81 12.28
N SER A 95 10.86 1.67 12.27
CA SER A 95 11.24 2.41 13.47
C SER A 95 10.61 3.79 13.43
N THR A 96 9.86 4.11 14.49
CA THR A 96 9.28 5.42 14.73
C THR A 96 10.04 6.14 15.85
N SER A 97 9.67 7.39 16.14
CA SER A 97 10.21 8.13 17.28
C SER A 97 9.93 7.49 18.64
N ILE A 98 8.93 6.60 18.72
CA ILE A 98 8.49 5.97 19.97
C ILE A 98 8.82 4.47 19.98
N LEU A 99 8.73 3.80 18.82
CA LEU A 99 8.86 2.34 18.72
C LEU A 99 10.01 1.98 17.77
N PRO A 100 11.19 1.60 18.29
CA PRO A 100 12.31 1.16 17.46
C PRO A 100 12.05 -0.26 16.92
N ARG A 101 12.35 -0.47 15.64
CA ARG A 101 12.28 -1.76 14.94
C ARG A 101 10.95 -2.51 15.17
N TYR A 102 9.84 -1.77 15.11
CA TYR A 102 8.51 -2.33 15.32
C TYR A 102 8.07 -3.16 14.12
N TYR A 103 7.66 -4.40 14.40
CA TYR A 103 7.10 -5.29 13.40
C TYR A 103 5.64 -4.94 13.11
N ILE A 104 5.36 -4.32 11.96
CA ILE A 104 4.01 -3.80 11.63
C ILE A 104 3.02 -4.92 11.26
N GLY A 105 3.52 -6.09 10.89
CA GLY A 105 2.70 -7.25 10.50
C GLY A 105 2.23 -7.25 9.05
N ASP A 106 2.82 -6.41 8.20
CA ASP A 106 2.45 -6.27 6.79
C ASP A 106 3.57 -6.77 5.86
N LEU A 107 3.15 -7.23 4.67
CA LEU A 107 4.05 -7.62 3.60
C LEU A 107 4.11 -6.51 2.55
N ILE A 108 5.34 -6.14 2.19
CA ILE A 108 5.64 -5.06 1.25
C ILE A 108 6.49 -5.58 0.10
N GLU A 109 6.18 -5.12 -1.12
CA GLU A 109 6.90 -5.45 -2.35
C GLU A 109 7.42 -4.17 -3.02
N CYS A 110 8.63 -4.24 -3.58
CA CYS A 110 9.25 -3.17 -4.35
C CYS A 110 8.89 -3.28 -5.84
N PHE A 111 8.42 -2.19 -6.44
CA PHE A 111 8.13 -2.05 -7.88
C PHE A 111 9.16 -1.18 -8.61
N GLY A 112 10.34 -0.97 -7.99
CA GLY A 112 11.41 -0.15 -8.54
C GLY A 112 11.20 1.35 -8.30
N LYS A 113 12.25 2.15 -8.52
CA LYS A 113 12.24 3.63 -8.37
C LYS A 113 11.63 4.14 -7.05
N GLN A 114 11.78 3.40 -5.95
CA GLN A 114 11.20 3.70 -4.63
C GLN A 114 9.66 3.63 -4.56
N TYR A 115 9.01 2.97 -5.52
CA TYR A 115 7.60 2.62 -5.43
C TYR A 115 7.42 1.29 -4.72
N PHE A 116 6.52 1.27 -3.75
CA PHE A 116 6.21 0.08 -2.99
C PHE A 116 4.72 -0.19 -2.94
N ARG A 117 4.36 -1.45 -2.71
CA ARG A 117 2.98 -1.86 -2.48
C ARG A 117 2.90 -2.73 -1.24
N VAL A 118 1.99 -2.38 -0.34
CA VAL A 118 1.58 -3.27 0.74
C VAL A 118 0.45 -4.16 0.21
N PHE A 119 0.72 -5.45 0.06
CA PHE A 119 -0.24 -6.36 -0.56
C PHE A 119 -1.09 -7.15 0.44
N GLY A 120 -0.73 -7.13 1.73
CA GLY A 120 -1.56 -7.68 2.80
C GLY A 120 -0.80 -7.92 4.10
N ARG A 121 -1.50 -8.53 5.07
CA ARG A 121 -0.92 -8.96 6.36
C ARG A 121 -0.02 -10.18 6.18
N ASP A 122 0.95 -10.35 7.08
CA ASP A 122 1.79 -11.56 7.17
C ASP A 122 0.97 -12.77 7.65
N LYS A 123 0.21 -13.35 6.72
CA LYS A 123 -0.57 -14.58 6.89
C LYS A 123 -0.17 -15.56 5.80
N ALA A 124 -0.16 -16.86 6.12
CA ALA A 124 0.20 -17.92 5.17
C ALA A 124 -0.63 -17.85 3.88
N LEU A 125 -1.94 -17.59 3.99
CA LEU A 125 -2.82 -17.46 2.83
C LEU A 125 -2.43 -16.28 1.93
N THR A 126 -2.07 -15.13 2.51
CA THR A 126 -1.63 -13.95 1.75
C THR A 126 -0.32 -14.22 1.01
N VAL A 127 0.60 -14.94 1.65
CA VAL A 127 1.85 -15.37 1.01
C VAL A 127 1.57 -16.31 -0.17
N ILE A 128 0.72 -17.32 0.03
CA ILE A 128 0.33 -18.28 -1.03
C ILE A 128 -0.35 -17.56 -2.19
N GLU A 129 -1.31 -16.68 -1.89
CA GLU A 129 -1.99 -15.85 -2.89
C GLU A 129 -1.00 -15.04 -3.71
N HIS A 130 -0.03 -14.40 -3.05
CA HIS A 130 1.00 -13.62 -3.71
C HIS A 130 1.93 -14.48 -4.59
N TYR A 131 2.32 -15.67 -4.13
CA TYR A 131 3.09 -16.61 -4.95
C TYR A 131 2.32 -17.06 -6.20
N ILE A 132 1.05 -17.45 -6.05
CA ILE A 132 0.19 -17.84 -7.18
C ILE A 132 0.04 -16.68 -8.15
N TYR A 133 -0.23 -15.48 -7.64
CA TYR A 133 -0.33 -14.27 -8.45
C TYR A 133 0.93 -14.08 -9.29
N ARG A 134 2.13 -14.14 -8.68
CA ARG A 134 3.40 -13.98 -9.40
C ARG A 134 3.65 -15.05 -10.47
N ILE A 135 3.24 -16.29 -10.23
CA ILE A 135 3.37 -17.36 -11.22
C ILE A 135 2.44 -17.10 -12.41
N LEU A 136 1.19 -16.69 -12.14
CA LEU A 136 0.19 -16.44 -13.17
C LEU A 136 0.45 -15.16 -13.99
N THR A 137 0.96 -14.11 -13.37
CA THR A 137 1.21 -12.81 -14.03
C THR A 137 2.63 -12.65 -14.57
N GLY A 138 3.53 -13.62 -14.32
CA GLY A 138 4.79 -13.74 -15.05
C GLY A 138 5.69 -12.50 -15.05
N ARG A 139 5.71 -11.70 -13.97
CA ARG A 139 6.41 -10.38 -13.84
C ARG A 139 5.77 -9.19 -14.57
N PHE A 140 4.50 -9.21 -14.95
CA PHE A 140 3.86 -8.02 -15.53
C PHE A 140 2.81 -7.42 -14.59
N ILE A 141 3.29 -6.53 -13.73
CA ILE A 141 2.90 -5.11 -13.53
C ILE A 141 3.99 -4.47 -12.68
#